data_AF-A0AAC9W5D3-F1
#
_entry.id   AF-A0AAC9W5D3-F1
#
_cell.length_a   1.000
_cell.length_b   1.000
_cell.length_c   1.000
_cell.angle_alpha   90.00
_cell.angle_beta   90.00
_cell.angle_gamma   90.00
#
_symmetry.space_group_name_H-M   'P 1'
#
loop_
_entity.id
_entity.type
_entity.pdbx_description
1 polymer ?
#
loop_
_entity_poly.entity_id
_entity_poly.type
_entity_poly.pdbx_seq_one_letter_code
_entity_poly.pdbx_strand_id
1 'polypeptide(L)'
;MLSGIKSWLNNQLAIRVFKEIDNLMTKKNADINAQKFAKSSNTVNTSAYWKSVGNAEFYIKEMYEKLSALAEIDRLFHWSSRLHQEQLKFVSKYPKVMEKYRQNNVPAGRTK
;
A
#
# COMPACT_ATOMS: atom_id res chain seq x y z
N MET A 1 -28.98 -7.65 13.53
CA MET A 1 -28.54 -6.24 13.39
C MET A 1 -27.03 -6.04 13.60
N LEU A 2 -26.40 -6.67 14.60
CA LEU A 2 -24.97 -6.45 14.91
C LEU A 2 -23.96 -6.91 13.83
N SER A 3 -24.26 -7.94 13.02
CA SER A 3 -23.33 -8.41 11.98
C SER A 3 -23.20 -7.44 10.80
N GLY A 4 -24.25 -6.69 10.48
CA GLY A 4 -24.24 -5.69 9.40
C GLY A 4 -23.35 -4.49 9.73
N ILE A 5 -23.39 -4.01 10.98
CA ILE A 5 -22.56 -2.90 11.46
C ILE A 5 -21.08 -3.28 11.46
N LYS A 6 -20.75 -4.51 11.92
CA LYS A 6 -19.38 -5.03 11.93
C LYS A 6 -18.81 -5.15 10.52
N SER A 7 -19.62 -5.63 9.56
CA SER A 7 -19.24 -5.71 8.14
C SER A 7 -18.98 -4.33 7.54
N TRP A 8 -19.86 -3.36 7.80
CA TRP A 8 -19.74 -2.00 7.30
C TRP A 8 -18.48 -1.29 7.81
N LEU A 9 -18.21 -1.37 9.11
CA LEU A 9 -17.00 -0.81 9.72
C LEU A 9 -15.72 -1.41 9.12
N ASN A 10 -15.68 -2.72 8.91
CA ASN A 10 -14.52 -3.40 8.32
C ASN A 10 -14.26 -2.93 6.88
N ASN A 11 -15.30 -2.75 6.08
CA ASN A 11 -15.15 -2.23 4.72
C ASN A 11 -14.59 -0.80 4.72
N GLN A 12 -15.06 0.05 5.64
CA GLN A 12 -14.53 1.42 5.80
C GLN A 12 -13.05 1.43 6.19
N LEU A 13 -12.64 0.53 7.09
CA LEU A 13 -11.24 0.35 7.47
C LEU A 13 -10.39 -0.08 6.27
N ALA A 14 -10.84 -1.09 5.50
CA ALA A 14 -10.14 -1.52 4.30
C ALA A 14 -9.99 -0.36 3.30
N ILE A 15 -11.07 0.38 3.00
CA ILE A 15 -11.05 1.54 2.10
C ILE A 15 -9.98 2.56 2.53
N ARG A 16 -9.91 2.87 3.83
CA ARG A 16 -8.93 3.82 4.37
C ARG A 16 -7.50 3.31 4.17
N VAL A 17 -7.23 2.07 4.54
CA VAL A 17 -5.89 1.47 4.43
C VAL A 17 -5.42 1.44 2.96
N PHE A 18 -6.30 1.06 2.02
CA PHE A 18 -5.99 1.09 0.59
C PHE A 18 -5.60 2.48 0.10
N LYS A 19 -6.40 3.50 0.45
CA LYS A 19 -6.15 4.89 0.07
C LYS A 19 -4.83 5.40 0.64
N GLU A 20 -4.51 5.03 1.88
CA GLU A 20 -3.25 5.41 2.53
C GLU A 20 -2.04 4.77 1.85
N ILE A 21 -2.10 3.47 1.53
CA ILE A 21 -1.02 2.77 0.79
C ILE A 21 -0.82 3.42 -0.59
N ASP A 22 -1.90 3.74 -1.30
CA ASP A 22 -1.81 4.39 -2.63
C ASP A 22 -1.15 5.78 -2.56
N ASN A 23 -1.51 6.58 -1.55
CA ASN A 23 -0.88 7.87 -1.28
C ASN A 23 0.62 7.70 -0.96
N LEU A 24 0.99 6.73 -0.11
CA LEU A 24 2.39 6.45 0.23
C LEU A 24 3.19 6.01 -0.99
N MET A 25 2.64 5.14 -1.85
CA MET A 25 3.28 4.75 -3.10
C MET A 25 3.53 5.96 -4.02
N THR A 26 2.55 6.87 -4.10
CA THR A 26 2.65 8.09 -4.91
C THR A 26 3.77 8.99 -4.40
N LYS A 27 3.79 9.28 -3.09
CA LYS A 27 4.84 10.11 -2.46
C LYS A 27 6.23 9.48 -2.61
N LYS A 28 6.34 8.18 -2.32
CA LYS A 28 7.57 7.42 -2.51
C LYS A 28 8.09 7.53 -3.95
N ASN A 29 7.22 7.38 -4.95
CA ASN A 29 7.63 7.48 -6.35
C ASN A 29 8.08 8.88 -6.73
N ALA A 30 7.45 9.93 -6.17
CA ALA A 30 7.87 11.31 -6.39
C ALA A 30 9.29 11.54 -5.86
N ASP A 31 9.59 11.10 -4.63
CA ASP A 31 10.93 11.19 -4.06
C ASP A 31 11.96 10.34 -4.82
N ILE A 32 11.62 9.10 -5.21
CA ILE A 32 12.51 8.28 -6.05
C ILE A 32 12.82 8.97 -7.39
N ASN A 33 11.84 9.64 -8.00
CA ASN A 33 12.07 10.38 -9.25
C ASN A 33 12.95 11.61 -9.03
N ALA A 34 12.76 12.35 -7.92
CA ALA A 34 13.63 13.45 -7.55
C ALA A 34 15.09 12.98 -7.32
N GLN A 35 15.27 11.82 -6.68
CA GLN A 35 16.59 11.20 -6.52
C GLN A 35 17.22 10.81 -7.86
N LYS A 36 16.45 10.23 -8.79
CA LYS A 36 16.94 9.90 -10.15
C LYS A 36 17.40 11.14 -10.90
N PHE A 37 16.61 12.23 -10.83
CA PHE A 37 16.96 13.51 -11.44
C PHE A 37 18.24 14.10 -10.83
N ALA A 38 18.38 14.07 -9.50
CA ALA A 38 19.58 14.55 -8.83
C ALA A 38 20.82 13.73 -9.20
N LYS A 39 20.68 12.40 -9.38
CA LYS A 39 21.76 11.54 -9.86
C LYS A 39 22.17 11.87 -11.30
N SER A 40 21.21 12.06 -12.21
CA SER A 40 21.52 12.45 -13.60
C SER A 40 22.17 13.84 -13.70
N SER A 41 21.84 14.74 -12.77
CA SER A 41 22.37 16.10 -12.72
C SER A 41 23.62 16.26 -11.85
N ASN A 42 24.16 15.16 -11.29
CA ASN A 42 25.30 15.14 -10.37
C ASN A 42 25.15 16.05 -9.12
N THR A 43 23.92 16.20 -8.60
CA THR A 43 23.57 17.05 -7.44
C THR A 43 23.23 16.23 -6.19
N VAL A 44 23.83 15.05 -6.05
CA VAL A 44 23.57 14.09 -4.95
C VAL A 44 24.13 14.55 -3.59
N ASN A 45 25.01 15.54 -3.59
CA ASN A 45 25.59 16.14 -2.40
C ASN A 45 24.71 17.24 -1.75
N THR A 46 23.51 17.48 -2.29
CA THR A 46 22.61 18.53 -1.79
C THR A 46 21.74 18.05 -0.62
N SER A 47 21.37 18.96 0.27
CA SER A 47 20.42 18.67 1.37
C SER A 47 19.07 18.19 0.84
N ALA A 48 18.62 18.72 -0.31
CA ALA A 48 17.40 18.30 -0.98
C ALA A 48 17.43 16.82 -1.38
N TYR A 49 18.55 16.33 -1.92
CA TYR A 49 18.72 14.92 -2.25
C TYR A 49 18.58 14.02 -1.00
N TRP A 50 19.33 14.31 0.06
CA TRP A 50 19.28 13.50 1.28
C TRP A 50 17.93 13.55 1.99
N LYS A 51 17.24 14.70 1.95
CA LYS A 51 15.85 14.79 2.43
C LYS A 51 14.92 13.87 1.63
N SER A 52 15.08 13.82 0.32
CA SER A 52 14.28 12.94 -0.54
C SER A 52 14.59 11.45 -0.30
N VAL A 53 15.85 11.10 -0.02
CA VAL A 53 16.24 9.74 0.39
C VAL A 53 15.51 9.35 1.69
N GLY A 54 15.61 10.17 2.73
CA GLY A 54 14.95 9.90 4.01
C GLY A 54 13.42 9.83 3.91
N ASN A 55 12.81 10.70 3.11
CA ASN A 55 11.37 10.65 2.84
C ASN A 55 10.95 9.34 2.17
N ALA A 56 11.68 8.92 1.13
CA ALA A 56 11.37 7.67 0.43
C ALA A 56 11.50 6.45 1.36
N GLU A 57 12.54 6.39 2.18
CA GLU A 57 12.74 5.34 3.19
C GLU A 57 11.59 5.30 4.20
N PHE A 58 11.21 6.47 4.73
CA PHE A 58 10.08 6.60 5.64
C PHE A 58 8.77 6.11 5.00
N TYR A 59 8.46 6.54 3.77
CA TYR A 59 7.24 6.12 3.08
C TYR A 59 7.24 4.63 2.75
N ILE A 60 8.39 4.04 2.43
CA ILE A 60 8.52 2.59 2.23
C ILE A 60 8.17 1.84 3.51
N LYS A 61 8.74 2.24 4.65
CA LYS A 61 8.47 1.62 5.95
C LYS A 61 6.98 1.67 6.30
N GLU A 62 6.39 2.87 6.26
CA GLU A 62 4.95 3.09 6.52
C GLU A 62 4.06 2.25 5.59
N MET A 63 4.44 2.13 4.31
CA MET A 63 3.68 1.36 3.33
C MET A 63 3.67 -0.14 3.71
N TYR A 64 4.82 -0.70 4.11
CA TYR A 64 4.90 -2.10 4.52
C TYR A 64 4.16 -2.39 5.83
N GLU A 65 4.18 -1.48 6.79
CA GLU A 65 3.39 -1.59 8.03
C GLU A 65 1.89 -1.65 7.72
N LYS A 66 1.40 -0.78 6.82
CA LYS A 66 -0.01 -0.79 6.39
C LYS A 66 -0.37 -2.03 5.55
N LEU A 67 0.55 -2.54 4.74
CA LEU A 67 0.35 -3.80 4.00
C LEU A 67 0.24 -4.99 4.96
N SER A 68 1.02 -4.99 6.05
CA SER A 68 0.89 -5.99 7.12
C SER A 68 -0.46 -5.88 7.84
N ALA A 69 -0.90 -4.66 8.17
CA ALA A 69 -2.24 -4.45 8.74
C ALA A 69 -3.34 -4.92 7.77
N LEU A 70 -3.20 -4.68 6.47
CA LEU A 70 -4.14 -5.16 5.46
C LEU A 70 -4.19 -6.69 5.36
N ALA A 71 -3.04 -7.35 5.49
CA ALA A 71 -2.93 -8.81 5.54
C ALA A 71 -3.60 -9.39 6.78
N GLU A 72 -3.46 -8.74 7.94
CA GLU A 72 -4.13 -9.17 9.16
C GLU A 72 -5.66 -9.03 9.04
N ILE A 73 -6.14 -7.95 8.42
CA ILE A 73 -7.57 -7.80 8.08
C ILE A 73 -8.03 -8.94 7.15
N ASP A 74 -7.20 -9.35 6.18
CA ASP A 74 -7.54 -10.48 5.30
C ASP A 74 -7.52 -11.82 6.02
N ARG A 75 -6.58 -12.03 6.95
CA ARG A 75 -6.52 -13.23 7.78
C ARG A 75 -7.77 -13.39 8.65
N LEU A 76 -8.25 -12.29 9.23
CA LEU A 76 -9.40 -12.28 10.14
C LEU A 76 -10.75 -12.34 9.40
N PHE A 77 -10.84 -11.75 8.21
CA PHE A 77 -12.12 -11.55 7.54
C PHE A 77 -12.20 -12.14 6.14
N HIS A 78 -11.12 -12.64 5.56
CA HIS A 78 -11.09 -13.22 4.21
C HIS A 78 -11.76 -12.30 3.19
N TRP A 79 -11.38 -11.02 3.15
CA TRP A 79 -11.98 -10.05 2.22
C TRP A 79 -11.45 -10.24 0.80
N SER A 80 -10.21 -10.71 0.65
CA SER A 80 -9.57 -10.90 -0.66
C SER A 80 -10.21 -12.00 -1.51
N SER A 81 -10.92 -12.95 -0.91
CA SER A 81 -11.71 -13.96 -1.62
C SER A 81 -13.10 -13.45 -2.06
N ARG A 82 -13.53 -12.31 -1.52
CA ARG A 82 -14.88 -11.75 -1.68
C ARG A 82 -14.91 -10.49 -2.55
N LEU A 83 -13.89 -10.27 -3.38
CA LEU A 83 -13.78 -9.08 -4.24
C LEU A 83 -14.93 -8.90 -5.24
N HIS A 84 -15.72 -9.96 -5.51
CA HIS A 84 -16.93 -9.89 -6.32
C HIS A 84 -18.08 -9.12 -5.64
N GLN A 85 -18.02 -8.93 -4.31
CA GLN A 85 -19.06 -8.25 -3.56
C GLN A 85 -19.05 -6.74 -3.81
N GLU A 86 -20.23 -6.13 -3.96
CA GLU A 86 -20.44 -4.70 -4.20
C GLU A 86 -19.60 -3.80 -3.28
N GLN A 87 -19.59 -4.12 -1.97
CA GLN A 87 -18.87 -3.37 -0.95
C GLN A 87 -17.34 -3.39 -1.12
N LEU A 88 -16.78 -4.35 -1.85
CA LEU A 88 -15.35 -4.49 -2.10
C LEU A 88 -14.96 -4.08 -3.53
N LYS A 89 -15.92 -3.65 -4.36
CA LYS A 89 -15.63 -3.15 -5.72
C LYS A 89 -14.64 -1.98 -5.73
N PHE A 90 -14.55 -1.19 -4.64
CA PHE A 90 -13.59 -0.09 -4.54
C PHE A 90 -12.13 -0.55 -4.71
N VAL A 91 -11.81 -1.80 -4.37
CA VAL A 91 -10.46 -2.37 -4.46
C VAL A 91 -9.93 -2.30 -5.90
N SER A 92 -10.82 -2.44 -6.89
CA SER A 92 -10.49 -2.32 -8.32
C SER A 92 -9.90 -0.96 -8.71
N LYS A 93 -10.17 0.09 -7.93
CA LYS A 93 -9.61 1.44 -8.13
C LYS A 93 -8.12 1.53 -7.76
N TYR A 94 -7.61 0.55 -7.03
CA TYR A 94 -6.25 0.53 -6.49
C TYR A 94 -5.46 -0.71 -6.97
N PRO A 95 -5.30 -0.92 -8.29
CA PRO A 95 -4.68 -2.13 -8.83
C PRO A 95 -3.23 -2.32 -8.38
N LYS A 96 -2.47 -1.22 -8.23
CA LYS A 96 -1.08 -1.25 -7.75
C LYS A 96 -0.97 -1.68 -6.29
N VAL A 97 -1.92 -1.26 -5.44
CA VAL A 97 -1.99 -1.67 -4.04
C VAL A 97 -2.28 -3.18 -3.98
N MET A 98 -3.24 -3.66 -4.78
CA MET A 98 -3.54 -5.09 -4.85
C MET A 98 -2.37 -5.93 -5.33
N GLU A 99 -1.64 -5.46 -6.33
CA GLU A 99 -0.45 -6.16 -6.81
C GLU A 99 0.61 -6.26 -5.72
N LYS A 100 0.89 -5.16 -5.00
CA LYS A 100 1.84 -5.18 -3.87
C LYS A 100 1.36 -6.05 -2.72
N TYR A 101 0.07 -5.99 -2.41
CA TYR A 101 -0.55 -6.86 -1.41
C TYR A 101 -0.33 -8.33 -1.76
N ARG A 102 -0.61 -8.74 -3.00
CA ARG A 102 -0.42 -10.13 -3.44
C ARG A 102 1.03 -10.55 -3.37
N GLN A 103 1.95 -9.74 -3.87
CA GLN A 103 3.39 -10.03 -3.84
C GLN A 103 3.93 -10.25 -2.42
N ASN A 104 3.45 -9.46 -1.45
CA ASN A 104 3.86 -9.58 -0.05
C ASN A 104 3.11 -10.67 0.73
N ASN A 105 1.96 -11.14 0.23
CA ASN A 105 1.11 -12.13 0.89
C ASN A 105 1.01 -13.45 0.12
N VAL A 106 1.94 -13.75 -0.79
CA VAL A 106 2.03 -15.09 -1.38
C VAL A 106 2.49 -16.06 -0.29
N PRO A 107 1.73 -17.11 0.06
CA PRO A 107 2.25 -18.16 0.93
C PRO A 107 3.45 -18.79 0.22
N ALA A 108 4.54 -19.03 0.96
CA ALA A 108 5.86 -19.44 0.47
C ALA A 108 5.93 -20.70 -0.43
N GLY A 109 4.80 -21.31 -0.80
CA GLY A 109 4.71 -22.51 -1.64
C GLY A 109 4.14 -22.30 -3.05
N ARG A 110 4.12 -21.07 -3.60
CA ARG A 110 3.61 -20.83 -4.96
C ARG A 110 4.54 -20.01 -5.85
N THR A 111 5.84 -20.28 -5.79
CA THR A 111 6.73 -20.10 -6.94
C THR A 111 6.69 -21.40 -7.75
N LYS A 112 6.11 -21.33 -8.96
CA LYS A 112 6.31 -22.37 -9.97
C LYS A 112 7.73 -22.29 -10.52
#